data_AF-A0A401JBF9-F1
#
_entry.id   AF-A0A401JBF9-F1
#
_cell.length_a   1.000
_cell.length_b   1.000
_cell.length_c   1.000
_cell.angle_alpha   90.00
_cell.angle_beta   90.00
_cell.angle_gamma   90.00
#
_symmetry.space_group_name_H-M   'P 1'
#
loop_
_entity.id
_entity.type
_entity.pdbx_description
1 polymer ?
#
loop_
_entity_poly.entity_id
_entity_poly.type
_entity_poly.pdbx_seq_one_letter_code
_entity_poly.pdbx_strand_id
1 'polypeptide(L)'
;MIPFSILDLSPITEGGNAAQSFRNTLDLARHAERWGYQRFWLAEHHGMPGIASAATAVLIGHVAGGTSTIRVGAGGIMLPNHSPLVIAEQFGTLESLSPGRRRTDGFLRGDATARGSCRSGRGAQCTDMDFGLQSFWRTAGC
;
A
#
# COMPACT_ATOMS: atom_id res chain seq x y z
N MET A 1 16.64 18.32 8.30
CA MET A 1 15.72 17.64 9.24
C MET A 1 15.30 16.31 8.63
N ILE A 2 15.21 15.23 9.41
CA ILE A 2 14.89 13.88 8.87
C ILE A 2 13.36 13.75 8.72
N PRO A 3 12.84 13.33 7.55
CA PRO A 3 11.40 13.18 7.34
C PRO A 3 10.83 11.94 8.05
N PHE A 4 9.68 12.08 8.71
CA PHE A 4 8.97 10.98 9.38
C PHE A 4 7.77 10.46 8.58
N SER A 5 7.38 9.21 8.84
CA SER A 5 6.26 8.50 8.20
C SER A 5 5.57 7.58 9.20
N ILE A 6 4.32 7.21 8.95
CA ILE A 6 3.55 6.25 9.76
C ILE A 6 3.26 5.01 8.92
N LEU A 7 3.35 3.83 9.54
CA LEU A 7 2.82 2.57 9.01
C LEU A 7 1.66 2.15 9.91
N ASP A 8 0.45 2.16 9.36
CA ASP A 8 -0.78 1.80 10.06
C ASP A 8 -1.32 0.46 9.56
N LEU A 9 -1.84 -0.32 10.50
CA LEU A 9 -2.47 -1.61 10.28
C LEU A 9 -3.99 -1.51 10.42
N SER A 10 -4.55 -0.35 10.76
CA SER A 10 -5.99 -0.22 11.08
C SER A 10 -6.39 -1.21 12.19
N PRO A 11 -5.80 -1.09 13.41
CA PRO A 11 -6.09 -2.01 14.49
C PRO A 11 -7.54 -1.90 14.98
N ILE A 12 -8.16 -3.04 15.25
CA ILE A 12 -9.45 -3.12 15.96
C ILE A 12 -9.16 -3.17 17.45
N THR A 13 -9.51 -2.10 18.16
CA THR A 13 -9.35 -2.01 19.62
C THR A 13 -10.36 -2.89 20.35
N GLU A 14 -10.08 -3.21 21.62
CA GLU A 14 -11.02 -3.94 22.48
C GLU A 14 -12.40 -3.26 22.51
N GLY A 15 -13.47 -4.06 22.40
CA GLY A 15 -14.85 -3.57 22.29
C GLY A 15 -15.19 -2.85 20.99
N GLY A 16 -14.23 -2.69 20.07
CA GLY A 16 -14.38 -2.00 18.78
C GLY A 16 -14.76 -2.92 17.63
N ASN A 17 -14.83 -2.33 16.43
CA ASN A 17 -15.07 -3.05 15.17
C ASN A 17 -14.32 -2.39 14.00
N ALA A 18 -14.40 -3.00 12.82
CA ALA A 18 -13.73 -2.51 11.62
C ALA A 18 -14.14 -1.08 11.24
N ALA A 19 -15.43 -0.73 11.36
CA ALA A 19 -15.91 0.61 11.05
C ALA A 19 -15.27 1.67 11.96
N GLN A 20 -15.14 1.37 13.26
CA GLN A 20 -14.43 2.25 14.18
C GLN A 20 -12.93 2.34 13.84
N SER A 21 -12.31 1.22 13.49
CA SER A 21 -10.91 1.18 13.08
C SER A 21 -10.63 2.08 11.87
N PHE A 22 -11.45 2.02 10.82
CA PHE A 22 -11.29 2.87 9.64
C PHE A 22 -11.44 4.36 9.96
N ARG A 23 -12.39 4.72 10.85
CA ARG A 23 -12.54 6.10 11.35
C ARG A 23 -11.30 6.56 12.11
N ASN A 24 -10.74 5.71 12.96
CA ASN A 24 -9.51 6.00 13.72
C ASN A 24 -8.31 6.16 12.79
N THR A 25 -8.15 5.29 11.79
CA THR A 25 -7.09 5.38 10.77
C THR A 25 -7.15 6.71 10.01
N LEU A 26 -8.34 7.12 9.55
CA LEU A 26 -8.49 8.41 8.88
C LEU A 26 -8.20 9.58 9.82
N ASP A 27 -8.67 9.52 11.07
CA ASP A 27 -8.38 10.57 12.06
C ASP A 27 -6.89 10.69 12.34
N LEU A 28 -6.19 9.57 12.50
CA LEU A 28 -4.73 9.52 12.66
C LEU A 28 -4.02 10.12 11.46
N ALA A 29 -4.42 9.78 10.23
CA ALA A 29 -3.82 10.33 9.01
C ALA A 29 -3.98 11.85 8.92
N ARG A 30 -5.14 12.39 9.30
CA ARG A 30 -5.38 13.84 9.39
C ARG A 30 -4.50 14.51 10.44
N HIS A 31 -4.31 13.88 11.59
CA HIS A 31 -3.39 14.40 12.61
C HIS A 31 -1.94 14.36 12.14
N ALA A 32 -1.51 13.25 11.54
CA ALA A 32 -0.17 13.07 11.00
C ALA A 32 0.17 14.15 9.96
N GLU A 33 -0.79 14.47 9.08
CA GLU A 33 -0.67 15.57 8.13
C GLU A 33 -0.41 16.91 8.82
N ARG A 34 -1.19 17.26 9.84
CA ARG A 34 -1.02 18.51 10.62
C ARG A 34 0.32 18.56 11.37
N TRP A 35 0.82 17.40 11.79
CA TRP A 35 2.13 17.28 12.45
C TRP A 35 3.31 17.28 11.48
N GLY A 36 3.06 17.35 10.16
CA GLY A 36 4.12 17.43 9.15
C GLY A 36 4.72 16.09 8.75
N TYR A 37 4.06 14.96 9.06
CA TYR A 37 4.45 13.66 8.52
C TYR A 37 4.30 13.67 7.00
N GLN A 38 5.26 13.03 6.32
CA GLN A 38 5.35 13.10 4.86
C GLN A 38 4.57 11.98 4.16
N ARG A 39 4.41 10.84 4.84
CA ARG A 39 3.79 9.63 4.29
C ARG A 39 3.01 8.88 5.36
N PHE A 40 1.88 8.32 4.93
CA PHE A 40 1.01 7.44 5.69
C PHE A 40 0.82 6.14 4.89
N TRP A 41 1.34 5.05 5.44
CA TRP A 41 1.35 3.73 4.81
C TRP A 41 0.30 2.82 5.44
N LEU A 42 -0.40 2.04 4.63
CA LEU A 42 -1.33 1.01 5.08
C LEU A 42 -0.77 -0.38 4.73
N ALA A 43 -0.69 -1.27 5.72
CA ALA A 43 -0.18 -2.63 5.53
C ALA A 43 -1.32 -3.65 5.35
N GLU A 44 -1.21 -4.53 4.36
CA GLU A 44 -2.18 -5.60 4.13
C GLU A 44 -2.07 -6.74 5.15
N HIS A 45 -3.20 -7.15 5.74
CA HIS A 45 -3.28 -8.34 6.61
C HIS A 45 -4.61 -9.08 6.43
N HIS A 46 -4.56 -10.42 6.48
CA HIS A 46 -5.72 -11.30 6.34
C HIS A 46 -5.84 -12.25 7.52
N GLY A 47 -7.08 -12.64 7.87
CA GLY A 47 -7.32 -13.66 8.89
C GLY A 47 -6.91 -13.26 10.32
N MET A 48 -6.70 -11.97 10.57
CA MET A 48 -6.30 -11.44 11.88
C MET A 48 -7.45 -10.59 12.45
N PRO A 49 -8.25 -11.10 13.40
CA PRO A 49 -9.43 -10.39 13.92
C PRO A 49 -9.14 -9.00 14.51
N GLY A 50 -7.89 -8.75 14.95
CA GLY A 50 -7.46 -7.45 15.47
C GLY A 50 -7.01 -6.43 14.41
N ILE A 51 -7.04 -6.76 13.12
CA ILE A 51 -6.50 -5.93 12.03
C ILE A 51 -7.52 -5.82 10.90
N ALA A 52 -7.93 -4.60 10.54
CA ALA A 52 -8.99 -4.37 9.57
C ALA A 52 -8.50 -4.15 8.12
N SER A 53 -7.20 -3.99 7.90
CA SER A 53 -6.60 -3.54 6.64
C SER A 53 -6.42 -4.64 5.56
N ALA A 54 -7.42 -5.49 5.34
CA ALA A 54 -7.34 -6.55 4.31
C ALA A 54 -7.50 -6.03 2.87
N ALA A 55 -8.35 -5.03 2.66
CA ALA A 55 -8.61 -4.41 1.35
C ALA A 55 -7.83 -3.09 1.19
N THR A 56 -6.49 -3.18 1.17
CA THR A 56 -5.59 -2.03 1.27
C THR A 56 -5.87 -0.91 0.26
N ALA A 57 -6.16 -1.23 -1.02
CA ALA A 57 -6.46 -0.24 -2.04
C ALA A 57 -7.70 0.61 -1.71
N VAL A 58 -8.74 -0.03 -1.16
CA VAL A 58 -9.98 0.65 -0.73
C VAL A 58 -9.69 1.60 0.43
N LEU A 59 -8.93 1.14 1.42
CA LEU A 59 -8.59 1.94 2.59
C LEU A 59 -7.65 3.11 2.23
N ILE A 60 -6.74 2.94 1.28
CA ILE A 60 -5.94 4.03 0.72
C ILE A 60 -6.85 5.10 0.11
N GLY A 61 -7.83 4.71 -0.71
CA GLY A 61 -8.79 5.65 -1.29
C GLY A 61 -9.55 6.43 -0.22
N HIS A 62 -10.00 5.75 0.84
CA HIS A 62 -10.68 6.37 1.97
C HIS A 62 -9.80 7.43 2.68
N VAL A 63 -8.55 7.09 2.99
CA VAL A 63 -7.62 8.00 3.68
C VAL A 63 -7.17 9.14 2.77
N ALA A 64 -6.89 8.86 1.50
CA ALA A 64 -6.50 9.88 0.51
C ALA A 64 -7.61 10.91 0.30
N GLY A 65 -8.88 10.48 0.24
CA GLY A 65 -10.03 11.38 0.12
C GLY A 65 -10.32 12.21 1.38
N GLY A 66 -9.78 11.82 2.54
CA GLY A 66 -9.96 12.53 3.80
C GLY A 66 -8.76 13.38 4.24
N THR A 67 -7.71 13.48 3.41
CA THR A 67 -6.47 14.24 3.66
C THR A 67 -6.13 15.12 2.45
N SER A 68 -5.22 16.09 2.60
CA SER A 68 -4.98 17.12 1.58
C SER A 68 -3.56 17.16 1.01
N THR A 69 -2.53 16.87 1.81
CA THR A 69 -1.12 17.06 1.47
C THR A 69 -0.25 15.86 1.84
N ILE A 70 -0.59 15.11 2.88
CA ILE A 70 0.15 13.89 3.24
C ILE A 70 0.03 12.86 2.11
N ARG A 71 1.13 12.15 1.85
CA ARG A 71 1.14 11.10 0.85
C ARG A 71 0.60 9.81 1.43
N VAL A 72 -0.26 9.12 0.69
CA VAL A 72 -0.91 7.89 1.17
C VAL A 72 -0.59 6.74 0.21
N GLY A 73 -0.27 5.56 0.75
CA GLY A 73 0.02 4.40 -0.08
C GLY A 73 0.05 3.09 0.69
N ALA A 74 0.49 2.03 0.03
CA ALA A 74 0.64 0.71 0.65
C ALA A 74 2.05 0.53 1.24
N GLY A 75 2.11 0.13 2.51
CA GLY A 75 3.33 -0.28 3.21
C GLY A 75 3.54 -1.80 3.16
N GLY A 76 3.21 -2.41 2.03
CA GLY A 76 3.17 -3.85 1.83
C GLY A 76 1.83 -4.30 1.24
N ILE A 77 1.90 -4.90 0.05
CA ILE A 77 0.82 -5.68 -0.56
C ILE A 77 1.31 -7.12 -0.61
N MET A 78 0.44 -8.07 -0.26
CA MET A 78 0.76 -9.49 -0.35
C MET A 78 0.62 -9.95 -1.80
N LEU A 79 1.49 -9.47 -2.69
CA LEU A 79 1.42 -9.72 -4.13
C LEU A 79 1.19 -11.20 -4.53
N PRO A 80 1.78 -12.21 -3.86
CA PRO A 80 1.50 -13.61 -4.16
C PRO A 80 0.02 -14.02 -4.05
N ASN A 81 -0.80 -13.23 -3.35
CA ASN A 81 -2.23 -13.48 -3.16
C ASN A 81 -3.12 -12.80 -4.20
N HIS A 82 -2.56 -11.98 -5.09
CA HIS A 82 -3.33 -11.15 -6.03
C HIS A 82 -2.87 -11.33 -7.47
N SER A 83 -3.77 -11.07 -8.41
CA SER A 83 -3.38 -10.87 -9.80
C SER A 83 -2.57 -9.57 -9.92
N PRO A 84 -1.34 -9.59 -10.48
CA PRO A 84 -0.57 -8.38 -10.69
C PRO A 84 -1.30 -7.32 -11.51
N LEU A 85 -2.13 -7.73 -12.49
CA LEU A 85 -2.93 -6.82 -13.30
C LEU A 85 -3.96 -6.06 -12.46
N VAL A 86 -4.68 -6.76 -11.57
CA VAL A 86 -5.68 -6.13 -10.70
C VAL A 86 -5.03 -5.11 -9.78
N ILE A 87 -3.86 -5.44 -9.24
CA ILE A 87 -3.09 -4.51 -8.41
C ILE A 87 -2.65 -3.30 -9.23
N ALA A 88 -2.17 -3.50 -10.46
CA ALA A 88 -1.81 -2.40 -11.36
C ALA A 88 -2.99 -1.46 -11.62
N GLU A 89 -4.16 -2.00 -11.96
CA GLU A 89 -5.38 -1.23 -12.25
C GLU A 89 -5.89 -0.46 -11.01
N GLN A 90 -5.92 -1.10 -9.84
CA GLN A 90 -6.35 -0.46 -8.59
C GLN A 90 -5.45 0.70 -8.21
N PHE A 91 -4.14 0.47 -8.21
CA PHE A 91 -3.19 1.51 -7.87
C PHE A 91 -3.14 2.58 -8.97
N GLY A 92 -3.36 2.24 -10.25
CA GLY A 92 -3.43 3.21 -11.36
C GLY A 92 -4.63 4.13 -11.26
N THR A 93 -5.79 3.56 -10.97
CA THR A 93 -7.02 4.31 -10.71
C THR A 93 -6.84 5.29 -9.56
N LEU A 94 -6.29 4.81 -8.43
CA LEU A 94 -6.02 5.67 -7.29
C LEU A 94 -5.01 6.80 -7.62
N GLU A 95 -4.14 6.65 -8.62
CA GLU A 95 -3.17 7.71 -9.00
C GLU A 95 -3.89 8.82 -9.70
N SER A 96 -4.74 8.42 -10.64
CA SER A 96 -5.62 9.32 -11.37
C SER A 96 -6.56 10.10 -10.44
N LEU A 97 -7.03 9.47 -9.34
CA LEU A 97 -7.88 10.11 -8.34
C LEU A 97 -7.14 11.04 -7.37
N SER A 98 -5.82 10.93 -7.22
CA SER A 98 -5.03 11.69 -6.25
C SER A 98 -3.62 12.00 -6.77
N PRO A 99 -3.52 12.76 -7.87
CA PRO A 99 -2.27 12.95 -8.59
C PRO A 99 -1.21 13.64 -7.72
N GLY A 100 0.01 13.10 -7.71
CA GLY A 100 1.15 13.67 -6.98
C GLY A 100 1.10 13.48 -5.45
N ARG A 101 0.02 12.89 -4.93
CA ARG A 101 -0.18 12.58 -3.51
C ARG A 101 0.01 11.11 -3.17
N ARG A 102 0.29 10.24 -4.14
CA ARG A 102 0.69 8.86 -3.84
C ARG A 102 2.12 8.62 -4.31
N ARG A 103 2.83 7.80 -3.55
CA ARG A 103 4.07 7.20 -3.99
C ARG A 103 3.94 5.70 -3.86
N THR A 104 4.28 5.03 -4.95
CA THR A 104 4.42 3.59 -5.08
C THR A 104 5.79 3.12 -4.56
N ASP A 105 6.58 3.96 -3.86
CA ASP A 105 7.89 3.56 -3.30
C ASP A 105 7.78 2.51 -2.17
N GLY A 106 6.57 2.27 -1.65
CA GLY A 106 6.24 1.17 -0.75
C GLY A 106 5.80 -0.15 -1.42
N PHE A 107 5.67 -0.17 -2.77
CA PHE A 107 5.25 -1.37 -3.49
C PHE A 107 6.27 -2.51 -3.44
N LEU A 108 7.54 -2.22 -3.08
CA LEU A 108 8.66 -3.16 -3.27
C LEU A 108 9.39 -3.57 -1.98
N ARG A 109 8.76 -3.48 -0.80
CA ARG A 109 9.38 -4.00 0.43
C ARG A 109 8.46 -4.87 1.28
N GLY A 110 7.52 -5.58 0.66
CA GLY A 110 7.22 -6.92 1.14
C GLY A 110 8.47 -7.77 0.85
N ASP A 111 9.16 -8.22 1.89
CA ASP A 111 10.24 -9.22 1.90
C ASP A 111 11.28 -9.23 0.74
N ALA A 112 12.04 -8.14 0.58
CA ALA A 112 13.34 -8.16 -0.10
C ALA A 112 14.44 -8.97 0.65
N THR A 113 14.06 -9.97 1.46
CA THR A 113 14.96 -10.91 2.15
C THR A 113 15.03 -12.29 1.51
N ALA A 114 14.32 -12.55 0.41
CA ALA A 114 14.66 -13.65 -0.48
C ALA A 114 15.91 -13.30 -1.33
N ARG A 115 17.05 -13.08 -0.67
CA ARG A 115 18.35 -13.12 -1.36
C ARG A 115 18.51 -14.53 -1.93
N GLY A 116 18.40 -14.63 -3.25
CA GLY A 116 18.96 -15.68 -4.09
C GLY A 116 18.85 -17.11 -3.54
N SER A 117 17.81 -17.82 -3.95
CA SER A 117 17.90 -19.27 -4.12
C SER A 117 17.52 -19.62 -5.55
N CYS A 118 18.47 -19.39 -6.46
CA CYS A 118 18.47 -20.07 -7.75
C CYS A 118 18.83 -21.54 -7.49
N ARG A 119 17.87 -22.45 -7.60
CA ARG A 119 18.19 -23.88 -7.76
C ARG A 119 18.19 -24.22 -9.24
N SER A 120 19.32 -24.73 -9.70
CA SER A 120 19.61 -25.06 -11.09
C SER A 120 18.68 -26.14 -11.63
N GLY A 121 17.84 -25.78 -12.61
CA GLY A 121 17.06 -26.69 -13.43
C GLY A 121 16.66 -25.99 -14.72
N ARG A 122 16.85 -26.65 -15.87
CA ARG A 122 16.63 -26.08 -17.21
C ARG A 122 15.16 -25.66 -17.36
N GLY A 123 14.91 -24.36 -17.27
CA GLY A 123 13.58 -23.75 -17.41
C GLY A 123 13.39 -22.45 -16.61
N ALA A 124 14.43 -21.62 -16.47
CA ALA A 124 14.34 -20.37 -15.73
C ALA A 124 13.43 -19.37 -16.46
N GLN A 125 12.20 -19.21 -15.99
CA GLN A 125 11.42 -17.99 -16.19
C GLN A 125 11.45 -17.21 -14.88
N CYS A 126 12.53 -16.44 -14.70
CA CYS A 126 12.52 -15.31 -13.79
C CYS A 126 11.92 -14.15 -14.60
N THR A 127 10.60 -14.06 -14.66
CA THR A 127 9.98 -12.82 -15.14
C THR A 127 10.15 -11.80 -14.03
N ASP A 128 11.06 -10.84 -14.24
CA ASP A 128 11.20 -9.65 -13.41
C ASP A 128 9.84 -8.94 -13.31
N MET A 129 9.08 -9.25 -12.25
CA MET A 129 7.77 -8.63 -11.98
C MET A 129 7.88 -7.11 -11.80
N ASP A 130 9.07 -6.63 -11.43
CA ASP A 130 9.44 -5.21 -11.38
C ASP A 130 9.33 -4.52 -12.74
N PHE A 131 9.67 -5.21 -13.83
CA PHE A 131 9.65 -4.63 -15.18
C PHE A 131 8.24 -4.57 -15.76
N GLY A 132 7.42 -5.60 -15.51
CA GLY A 132 6.04 -5.69 -16.02
C GLY A 132 5.14 -4.56 -15.51
N LEU A 133 5.23 -4.26 -14.22
CA LEU A 133 4.45 -3.19 -13.61
C LEU A 133 4.93 -1.82 -14.09
N GLN A 134 6.23 -1.52 -14.00
CA GLN A 134 6.78 -0.24 -14.49
C GLN A 134 6.52 0.01 -15.98
N SER A 135 6.48 -1.05 -16.80
CA SER A 135 6.15 -0.96 -18.22
C SER A 135 4.66 -0.68 -18.44
N PHE A 136 3.77 -1.35 -17.70
CA PHE A 136 2.33 -1.10 -17.73
C PHE A 136 2.00 0.36 -17.37
N TRP A 137 2.66 0.91 -16.35
CA TRP A 137 2.50 2.31 -15.95
C TRP A 137 2.85 3.30 -17.07
N ARG A 138 3.96 3.07 -17.77
CA ARG A 138 4.37 3.92 -18.91
C ARG A 138 3.44 3.80 -20.12
N THR A 139 2.81 2.65 -20.32
CA THR A 139 1.90 2.40 -21.45
C THR A 139 0.46 2.82 -21.17
N ALA A 140 0.01 2.76 -19.91
CA ALA A 140 -1.32 3.20 -19.49
C ALA A 140 -1.46 4.73 -19.34
N GLY A 141 -0.37 5.50 -19.53
CA GLY A 141 -0.40 6.97 -19.50
C GLY A 141 -0.69 7.58 -18.12
N CYS A 142 -0.41 6.83 -17.04
CA CYS A 142 -0.48 7.29 -15.65
C CYS A 142 0.93 7.50 -15.08
#